data_AF-A0A7C1ZA37-F1
#
_entry.id   AF-A0A7C1ZA37-F1
#
_cell.length_a   1.000
_cell.length_b   1.000
_cell.length_c   1.000
_cell.angle_alpha   90.00
_cell.angle_beta   90.00
_cell.angle_gamma   90.00
#
_symmetry.space_group_name_H-M   'P 1'
#
loop_
_entity.id
_entity.type
_entity.pdbx_description
1 polymer ?
#
loop_
_entity_poly.entity_id
_entity_poly.type
_entity_poly.pdbx_seq_one_letter_code
_entity_poly.pdbx_strand_id
1 'polypeptide(L)'
;MRVATTITLSESDKQILEKNASSRSVSIRLSERSKIALLSAKGLENKEIAQRLNIPPNKVGKWRNRFAEGGIGSISKDKPRGANHGG
;
A
#
# COMPACT_ATOMS: atom_id res chain seq x y z
N MET A 1 21.76 -0.32 5.91
CA MET A 1 20.71 0.61 5.45
C MET A 1 20.21 0.07 4.11
N ARG A 2 19.00 -0.49 4.04
CA ARG A 2 18.46 -1.06 2.80
C ARG A 2 17.39 -0.11 2.29
N VAL A 3 17.77 0.72 1.31
CA VAL A 3 16.83 1.56 0.55
C VAL A 3 15.75 0.64 -0.03
N ALA A 4 14.49 0.93 0.26
CA ALA A 4 13.39 0.14 -0.29
C ALA A 4 13.42 0.28 -1.83
N THR A 5 13.51 -0.85 -2.54
CA THR A 5 13.46 -0.91 -4.00
C THR A 5 12.38 0.02 -4.52
N THR A 6 12.78 1.01 -5.33
CA THR A 6 11.88 2.00 -5.92
C THR A 6 10.81 1.25 -6.68
N ILE A 7 9.58 1.26 -6.17
CA ILE A 7 8.46 0.64 -6.86
C ILE A 7 8.16 1.55 -8.04
N THR A 8 8.43 1.07 -9.25
CA THR A 8 8.08 1.79 -10.48
C THR A 8 6.56 1.85 -10.58
N LEU A 9 5.98 2.98 -10.20
CA LEU A 9 4.57 3.28 -10.45
C LEU A 9 4.42 3.77 -11.87
N SER A 10 3.45 3.22 -12.61
CA SER A 10 2.97 3.89 -13.81
C SER A 10 2.29 5.21 -13.43
N GLU A 11 2.31 6.19 -14.34
CA GLU A 11 1.64 7.48 -14.08
C GLU A 11 0.13 7.28 -13.84
N SER A 12 -0.48 6.32 -14.55
CA SER A 12 -1.87 5.90 -14.34
C SER A 12 -2.11 5.37 -12.93
N ASP A 13 -1.22 4.51 -12.43
CA ASP A 13 -1.34 3.98 -11.07
C ASP A 13 -1.17 5.08 -10.02
N LYS A 14 -0.18 5.95 -10.21
CA LYS A 14 0.07 7.09 -9.33
C LYS A 14 -1.16 7.99 -9.21
N GLN A 15 -1.80 8.35 -10.33
CA GLN A 15 -3.00 9.18 -10.34
C GLN A 15 -4.16 8.51 -9.57
N ILE A 16 -4.36 7.20 -9.74
CA ILE A 16 -5.41 6.47 -9.02
C ILE A 16 -5.10 6.45 -7.51
N LEU A 17 -3.85 6.21 -7.12
CA LEU A 17 -3.43 6.21 -5.72
C LEU A 17 -3.59 7.58 -5.08
N GLU A 18 -3.24 8.67 -5.77
CA GLU A 18 -3.41 10.04 -5.30
C GLU A 18 -4.91 10.38 -5.14
N LYS A 19 -5.74 10.00 -6.13
CA LYS A 19 -7.19 10.15 -6.06
C LYS A 19 -7.77 9.41 -4.86
N ASN A 20 -7.34 8.19 -4.61
CA ASN A 20 -7.78 7.40 -3.44
C ASN A 20 -7.26 7.98 -2.12
N ALA A 21 -6.03 8.50 -2.09
CA ALA A 21 -5.45 9.08 -0.89
C ALA A 21 -6.16 10.39 -0.48
N SER A 22 -6.62 11.18 -1.46
CA SER A 22 -7.31 12.46 -1.24
C SER A 22 -8.84 12.34 -1.18
N SER A 23 -9.42 11.27 -1.71
CA SER A 23 -10.87 11.11 -1.73
C SER A 23 -11.43 10.80 -0.34
N ARG A 24 -12.49 11.51 0.03
CA ARG A 24 -13.30 11.23 1.23
C ARG A 24 -14.40 10.18 0.98
N SER A 25 -14.65 9.84 -0.29
CA SER A 25 -15.67 8.86 -0.67
C SER A 25 -15.16 7.41 -0.69
N VAL A 26 -13.83 7.22 -0.66
CA VAL A 26 -13.24 5.88 -0.58
C VAL A 26 -13.12 5.43 0.86
N SER A 27 -13.12 4.11 1.08
CA SER A 27 -12.91 3.55 2.41
C SER A 27 -11.58 4.05 3.00
N ILE A 28 -11.59 4.40 4.29
CA ILE A 28 -10.40 4.84 5.04
C ILE A 28 -9.23 3.86 4.84
N ARG A 29 -9.53 2.56 4.80
CA ARG A 29 -8.54 1.50 4.56
C ARG A 29 -7.88 1.59 3.18
N LEU A 30 -8.65 1.93 2.13
CA LEU A 30 -8.11 2.08 0.78
C LEU A 30 -7.26 3.35 0.65
N SER A 31 -7.69 4.45 1.27
CA SER A 31 -6.90 5.68 1.36
C SER A 31 -5.55 5.43 2.07
N GLU A 32 -5.56 4.73 3.22
CA GLU A 32 -4.34 4.38 3.95
C GLU A 32 -3.38 3.53 3.11
N ARG A 33 -3.89 2.48 2.45
CA ARG A 33 -3.09 1.61 1.55
C ARG A 33 -2.51 2.39 0.38
N SER A 34 -3.28 3.32 -0.18
CA SER A 34 -2.84 4.14 -1.30
C SER A 34 -1.71 5.07 -0.88
N LYS A 35 -1.79 5.66 0.32
CA LYS A 35 -0.70 6.45 0.91
C LYS A 35 0.57 5.63 1.13
N ILE A 36 0.45 4.38 1.59
CA ILE A 36 1.59 3.46 1.74
C ILE A 36 2.31 3.26 0.40
N ALA A 37 1.57 2.94 -0.66
CA ALA A 37 2.14 2.71 -1.99
C ALA A 37 2.82 3.97 -2.55
N LEU A 38 2.18 5.14 -2.44
CA LEU A 38 2.76 6.42 -2.86
C LEU A 38 4.06 6.76 -2.13
N LEU A 39 4.09 6.60 -0.81
CA LEU A 39 5.30 6.87 -0.03
C LEU A 39 6.39 5.83 -0.31
N SER A 40 6.03 4.57 -0.54
CA SER A 40 6.98 3.52 -0.91
C SER A 40 7.62 3.80 -2.28
N ALA A 41 6.85 4.30 -3.25
CA ALA A 41 7.36 4.69 -4.56
C ALA A 41 8.27 5.92 -4.53
N LYS A 42 8.10 6.79 -3.54
CA LYS A 42 9.03 7.91 -3.25
C LYS A 42 10.36 7.44 -2.63
N GLY A 43 10.55 6.13 -2.42
CA GLY A 43 11.77 5.57 -1.85
C GLY A 43 11.86 5.65 -0.32
N LEU A 44 10.74 5.92 0.37
CA LEU A 44 10.74 5.97 1.83
C LEU A 44 10.80 4.57 2.43
N GLU A 45 11.48 4.46 3.57
CA GLU A 45 11.53 3.21 4.34
C GLU A 45 10.20 2.90 5.02
N ASN A 46 9.90 1.62 5.21
CA ASN A 46 8.66 1.19 5.85
C ASN A 46 8.47 1.81 7.25
N LYS A 47 9.57 2.03 8.00
CA LYS A 47 9.54 2.64 9.33
C LYS A 47 9.13 4.11 9.27
N GLU A 48 9.66 4.85 8.31
CA GLU A 48 9.33 6.25 8.06
C GLU A 48 7.85 6.40 7.66
N ILE A 49 7.39 5.54 6.75
CA ILE A 49 5.99 5.49 6.31
C ILE A 49 5.06 5.16 7.49
N ALA A 50 5.45 4.20 8.31
CA ALA A 50 4.71 3.79 9.51
C ALA A 50 4.54 4.94 10.49
N GLN A 51 5.59 5.71 10.75
CA GLN A 51 5.54 6.88 11.62
C GLN A 51 4.62 7.97 11.05
N ARG A 52 4.74 8.29 9.75
CA ARG A 52 3.91 9.32 9.09
C ARG A 52 2.42 8.99 9.08
N LEU A 53 2.10 7.72 8.91
CA LEU A 53 0.71 7.24 8.86
C LEU A 53 0.20 6.78 10.22
N ASN A 54 1.04 6.80 11.27
CA ASN A 54 0.76 6.27 12.59
C ASN A 54 0.21 4.82 12.57
N ILE A 55 0.87 3.95 11.80
CA ILE A 55 0.51 2.54 11.65
C ILE A 55 1.71 1.62 11.88
N PRO A 56 1.50 0.32 12.17
CA PRO A 56 2.61 -0.61 12.37
C PRO A 56 3.45 -0.81 11.08
N PRO A 57 4.80 -0.82 11.16
CA PRO A 57 5.67 -1.05 10.00
C PRO A 57 5.46 -2.41 9.34
N ASN A 58 5.02 -3.42 10.09
CA ASN A 58 4.63 -4.72 9.54
C ASN A 58 3.46 -4.61 8.57
N LYS A 59 2.49 -3.72 8.86
CA LYS A 59 1.34 -3.45 8.00
C LYS A 59 1.78 -2.78 6.70
N VAL A 60 2.72 -1.83 6.80
CA VAL A 60 3.34 -1.16 5.64
C VAL A 60 4.03 -2.17 4.73
N GLY A 61 4.91 -3.00 5.29
CA GLY A 61 5.63 -4.02 4.52
C GLY A 61 4.69 -5.00 3.81
N LYS A 62 3.60 -5.42 4.47
CA LYS A 62 2.59 -6.30 3.88
C LYS A 62 1.91 -5.67 2.66
N TRP A 63 1.48 -4.41 2.77
CA TRP A 63 0.81 -3.72 1.66
C TRP A 63 1.75 -3.39 0.52
N ARG A 64 2.99 -3.01 0.86
CA ARG A 64 4.05 -2.79 -0.12
C ARG A 64 4.33 -4.05 -0.94
N ASN A 65 4.49 -5.21 -0.28
CA ASN A 65 4.72 -6.47 -0.98
C ASN A 65 3.52 -6.86 -1.84
N ARG A 66 2.28 -6.73 -1.32
CA ARG A 66 1.08 -6.97 -2.14
C ARG A 66 1.00 -6.06 -3.36
N PHE A 67 1.32 -4.78 -3.19
CA PHE A 67 1.34 -3.83 -4.30
C PHE A 67 2.38 -4.24 -5.35
N ALA A 68 3.57 -4.69 -4.93
CA ALA A 68 4.58 -5.20 -5.85
C ALA A 68 4.14 -6.48 -6.59
N GLU A 69 3.34 -7.33 -5.96
CA GLU A 69 2.83 -8.58 -6.55
C GLU A 69 1.65 -8.39 -7.53
N GLY A 70 0.81 -7.37 -7.34
CA GLY A 70 -0.45 -7.24 -8.09
C GLY A 70 -0.99 -5.82 -8.26
N GLY A 71 -0.15 -4.81 -8.06
CA GLY A 71 -0.46 -3.40 -8.31
C GLY A 71 -1.65 -2.86 -7.52
N ILE A 72 -2.42 -1.96 -8.12
CA ILE A 72 -3.59 -1.34 -7.48
C ILE A 72 -4.70 -2.36 -7.20
N GLY A 73 -4.84 -3.39 -8.04
CA GLY A 73 -5.83 -4.44 -7.87
C GLY A 73 -5.66 -5.21 -6.56
N SER A 74 -4.41 -5.40 -6.11
CA SER A 74 -4.09 -6.17 -4.90
C SER A 74 -4.31 -5.41 -3.60
N ILE A 75 -4.25 -4.06 -3.63
CA ILE A 75 -4.49 -3.21 -2.46
C ILE A 75 -5.96 -2.82 -2.32
N SER A 76 -6.69 -2.77 -3.44
CA SER A 76 -8.13 -2.47 -3.48
C SER A 76 -8.98 -3.65 -3.00
N LYS A 77 -8.63 -4.87 -3.40
CA LYS A 77 -9.28 -6.08 -2.89
C LYS A 77 -8.67 -6.47 -1.55
N ASP A 78 -9.43 -6.29 -0.47
CA ASP A 78 -9.25 -7.17 0.69
C ASP A 78 -9.56 -8.58 0.18
N LYS A 79 -8.52 -9.38 -0.14
CA LYS A 79 -8.72 -10.80 -0.46
C LYS A 79 -9.60 -11.32 0.68
N PRO A 80 -10.86 -11.77 0.43
CA PRO A 80 -11.64 -12.37 1.49
C PRO A 80 -10.70 -13.40 2.11
N ARG A 81 -10.61 -13.43 3.44
CA ARG A 81 -9.81 -14.41 4.15
C ARG A 81 -10.30 -15.77 3.65
N GLY A 82 -9.65 -16.31 2.63
CA GLY A 82 -10.03 -17.57 2.03
C GLY A 82 -9.84 -18.58 3.13
N ALA A 83 -10.91 -19.31 3.41
CA ALA A 83 -10.93 -20.60 4.07
C ALA A 83 -9.53 -21.09 4.48
N ASN A 84 -9.24 -21.01 5.78
CA ASN A 84 -8.36 -22.02 6.36
C ASN A 84 -9.19 -23.32 6.37
N HIS A 85 -9.13 -24.08 5.28
CA HIS A 85 -9.12 -25.53 5.38
C HIS A 85 -7.72 -25.94 5.83
N GLY A 86 -7.66 -26.79 6.86
CA GLY A 86 -6.43 -27.41 7.38
C GLY A 86 -6.27 -27.13 8.88
N GLY A 87 -6.49 -28.06 9.79
CA GLY A 87 -6.85 -29.48 9.70
C GLY A 87 -7.19 -29.99 11.10
#